data_AF-A0A075G619-F1
#
_entry.id   AF-A0A075G619-F1
#
_cell.length_a   1.000
_cell.length_b   1.000
_cell.length_c   1.000
_cell.angle_alpha   90.00
_cell.angle_beta   90.00
_cell.angle_gamma   90.00
#
_symmetry.space_group_name_H-M   'P 1'
#
loop_
_entity.id
_entity.type
_entity.pdbx_description
1 polymer ?
#
loop_
_entity_poly.entity_id
_entity_poly.type
_entity_poly.pdbx_seq_one_letter_code
_entity_poly.pdbx_strand_id
1 'polypeptide(L)'
;MSSRGISRAELERRRQEQIRKEQERKRQDQVRVNTQEMCAEIEAIIFDIASTNSAGHIRMEMEEVTKSREEAISLLKSDVDAAEQKASQSKSLVNALNELAESRKQEKQMELDRVKLELEATLMQIRKFQDTSSDSLACSEAELLASKLLDANDRIARGIRTGIESEITVVKTEMEQIKVASSERSVAEECRKHIVKSLRGSMQELGFIVGNPKIIHEAGQVVLEGQMANGRLAQFRVSVDGEMEFDLEGYVGRECSNHLDAVLEEMRDRYGVNCTPPQHNWKNPDRISKGSKDFPTGGSSKQMGGGA
;
A
#
# COMPACT_ATOMS: atom_id res chain seq x y z
N MET A 1 88.58 -17.35 59.96
CA MET A 1 88.15 -17.99 58.70
C MET A 1 87.14 -19.08 59.04
N SER A 2 85.84 -18.85 58.82
CA SER A 2 84.80 -19.85 59.15
C SER A 2 83.97 -20.10 57.90
N SER A 3 84.28 -21.21 57.23
CA SER A 3 83.58 -21.73 56.05
C SER A 3 82.55 -22.74 56.54
N ARG A 4 81.27 -22.33 56.60
CA ARG A 4 80.14 -23.24 56.85
C ARG A 4 79.84 -23.99 55.55
N GLY A 5 80.24 -25.26 55.50
CA GLY A 5 79.88 -26.17 54.41
C GLY A 5 78.38 -26.42 54.38
N ILE A 6 77.76 -26.16 53.23
CA ILE A 6 76.34 -26.40 52.95
C ILE A 6 76.09 -27.92 52.96
N SER A 7 75.03 -28.37 53.64
CA SER A 7 74.69 -29.80 53.75
C SER A 7 74.32 -30.40 52.39
N ARG A 8 74.66 -31.68 52.15
CA ARG A 8 74.29 -32.43 50.93
C ARG A 8 72.77 -32.40 50.65
N ALA A 9 71.97 -32.37 51.71
CA ALA A 9 70.51 -32.24 51.64
C ALA A 9 70.03 -30.83 51.24
N GLU A 10 70.77 -29.77 51.57
CA GLU A 10 70.47 -28.40 51.11
C GLU A 10 70.81 -28.21 49.62
N LEU A 11 71.89 -28.84 49.16
CA LEU A 11 72.28 -28.87 47.75
C LEU A 11 71.24 -29.58 46.88
N GLU A 12 70.71 -30.71 47.35
CA GLU A 12 69.64 -31.44 46.65
C GLU A 12 68.32 -30.66 46.63
N ARG A 13 67.92 -30.01 47.74
CA ARG A 13 66.75 -29.12 47.77
C ARG A 13 66.90 -27.95 46.80
N ARG A 14 68.05 -27.28 46.75
CA ARG A 14 68.31 -26.20 45.80
C ARG A 14 68.23 -26.67 44.35
N ARG A 15 68.74 -27.86 44.03
CA ARG A 15 68.60 -28.48 42.70
C ARG A 15 67.15 -28.77 42.35
N GLN A 16 66.38 -29.37 43.26
CA GLN A 16 64.95 -29.64 43.02
C GLN A 16 64.14 -28.35 42.86
N GLU A 17 64.43 -27.33 43.65
CA GLU A 17 63.78 -26.03 43.55
C GLU A 17 64.13 -25.29 42.26
N GLN A 18 65.38 -25.41 41.79
CA GLN A 18 65.81 -24.91 40.47
C GLN A 18 65.09 -25.64 39.33
N ILE A 19 65.04 -26.97 39.36
CA ILE A 19 64.31 -27.77 38.36
C ILE A 19 62.83 -27.37 38.33
N ARG A 20 62.20 -27.21 39.50
CA ARG A 20 60.80 -26.79 39.59
C ARG A 20 60.57 -25.37 39.07
N LYS A 21 61.47 -24.42 39.37
CA LYS A 21 61.42 -23.05 38.83
C LYS A 21 61.63 -23.03 37.32
N GLU A 22 62.52 -23.87 36.81
CA GLU A 22 62.78 -23.98 35.37
C GLU A 22 61.60 -24.63 34.63
N GLN A 23 60.98 -25.66 35.21
CA GLN A 23 59.76 -26.26 34.67
C GLN A 23 58.59 -25.27 34.67
N GLU A 24 58.40 -24.51 35.74
CA GLU A 24 57.35 -23.49 35.82
C GLU A 24 57.58 -22.35 34.83
N ARG A 25 58.84 -21.92 34.64
CA ARG A 25 59.18 -20.96 33.57
C ARG A 25 58.86 -21.50 32.19
N LYS A 26 59.24 -22.74 31.89
CA LYS A 26 58.91 -23.39 30.61
C LYS A 26 57.39 -23.49 30.40
N ARG A 27 56.63 -23.81 31.45
CA ARG A 27 55.15 -23.81 31.42
C ARG A 27 54.62 -22.43 31.08
N GLN A 28 55.06 -21.40 31.79
CA GLN A 28 54.61 -20.02 31.59
C GLN A 28 54.98 -19.49 30.19
N ASP A 29 56.19 -19.78 29.70
CA ASP A 29 56.61 -19.41 28.36
C ASP A 29 55.76 -20.11 27.29
N GLN A 30 55.45 -21.41 27.47
CA GLN A 30 54.56 -22.14 26.56
C GLN A 30 53.13 -21.57 26.56
N VAL A 31 52.56 -21.29 27.73
CA VAL A 31 51.21 -20.70 27.82
C VAL A 31 51.17 -19.31 27.20
N ARG A 32 52.23 -18.50 27.35
CA ARG A 32 52.34 -17.20 26.68
C ARG A 32 52.35 -17.33 25.16
N VAL A 33 53.12 -18.27 24.61
CA VAL A 33 53.16 -18.54 23.16
C VAL A 33 51.78 -18.97 22.68
N ASN A 34 51.17 -19.97 23.33
CA ASN A 34 49.83 -20.45 22.96
C ASN A 34 48.77 -19.34 23.01
N THR A 35 48.80 -18.50 24.05
CA THR A 35 47.86 -17.39 24.21
C THR A 35 48.07 -16.33 23.12
N GLN A 36 49.32 -16.04 22.74
CA GLN A 36 49.62 -15.14 21.63
C GLN A 36 49.14 -15.69 20.29
N GLU A 37 49.32 -16.97 20.03
CA GLU A 37 48.79 -17.65 18.85
C GLU A 37 47.26 -17.57 18.80
N MET A 38 46.58 -17.86 19.92
CA MET A 38 45.12 -17.71 20.02
C MET A 38 44.66 -16.27 19.76
N CYS A 39 45.35 -15.28 20.32
CA CYS A 39 45.03 -13.86 20.08
C CYS A 39 45.28 -13.45 18.63
N ALA A 40 46.25 -14.05 17.93
CA ALA A 40 46.50 -13.81 16.51
C ALA A 40 45.43 -14.47 15.63
N GLU A 41 45.03 -15.71 15.95
CA GLU A 41 43.91 -16.39 15.29
C GLU A 41 42.60 -15.61 15.42
N ILE A 42 42.29 -15.12 16.63
CA ILE A 42 41.12 -14.27 16.89
C ILE A 42 41.14 -13.03 15.97
N GLU A 43 42.28 -12.36 15.86
CA GLU A 43 42.43 -11.17 15.01
C GLU A 43 42.25 -11.48 13.53
N ALA A 44 42.81 -12.61 13.06
CA ALA A 44 42.62 -13.06 11.69
C ALA A 44 41.14 -13.31 11.37
N ILE A 45 40.39 -13.95 12.27
CA ILE A 45 38.96 -14.21 12.07
C ILE A 45 38.15 -12.90 12.11
N ILE A 46 38.44 -12.00 13.06
CA ILE A 46 37.80 -10.68 13.11
C ILE A 46 38.04 -9.91 11.81
N PHE A 47 39.27 -9.94 11.29
CA PHE A 47 39.62 -9.30 10.03
C PHE A 47 38.88 -9.92 8.84
N ASP A 48 38.80 -11.25 8.76
CA ASP A 48 38.04 -11.94 7.73
C ASP A 48 36.56 -11.51 7.77
N ILE A 49 35.93 -11.54 8.95
CA ILE A 49 34.54 -11.11 9.07
C ILE A 49 34.38 -9.62 8.71
N ALA A 50 35.31 -8.76 9.10
CA ALA A 50 35.33 -7.33 8.74
C ALA A 50 35.44 -7.11 7.22
N SER A 51 36.17 -7.98 6.52
CA SER A 51 36.34 -7.93 5.06
C SER A 51 35.10 -8.41 4.31
N THR A 52 34.22 -9.17 4.97
CA THR A 52 32.94 -9.59 4.39
C THR A 52 31.85 -8.54 4.58
N ASN A 53 30.83 -8.58 3.73
CA ASN A 53 29.65 -7.72 3.83
C ASN A 53 28.77 -8.02 5.08
N SER A 54 29.20 -8.94 5.95
CA SER A 54 28.49 -9.38 7.15
C SER A 54 28.86 -8.57 8.40
N ALA A 55 29.97 -7.81 8.38
CA ALA A 55 30.45 -7.00 9.50
C ALA A 55 29.41 -6.00 10.01
N GLY A 56 28.57 -5.47 9.11
CA GLY A 56 27.47 -4.56 9.46
C GLY A 56 26.36 -5.19 10.31
N HIS A 57 26.34 -6.52 10.48
CA HIS A 57 25.29 -7.24 11.21
C HIS A 57 25.68 -7.67 12.62
N ILE A 58 26.97 -7.60 12.98
CA ILE A 58 27.49 -8.07 14.27
C ILE A 58 28.50 -7.09 14.91
N ARG A 59 28.34 -5.79 14.65
CA ARG A 59 29.32 -4.75 15.02
C ARG A 59 29.59 -4.68 16.52
N MET A 60 28.54 -4.75 17.35
CA MET A 60 28.68 -4.67 18.81
C MET A 60 29.40 -5.89 19.37
N GLU A 61 29.09 -7.07 18.81
CA GLU A 61 29.67 -8.33 19.23
C GLU A 61 31.15 -8.44 18.79
N MET A 62 31.50 -7.88 17.63
CA MET A 62 32.91 -7.73 17.21
C MET A 62 33.70 -6.80 18.15
N GLU A 63 33.11 -5.68 18.59
CA GLU A 63 33.73 -4.78 19.55
C GLU A 63 33.98 -5.46 20.91
N GLU A 64 33.00 -6.26 21.39
CA GLU A 64 33.12 -7.01 22.64
C GLU A 64 34.27 -8.03 22.60
N VAL A 65 34.35 -8.80 21.51
CA VAL A 65 35.44 -9.77 21.31
C VAL A 65 36.79 -9.08 21.17
N THR A 66 36.86 -7.97 20.45
CA THR A 66 38.10 -7.19 20.28
C THR A 66 38.60 -6.71 21.64
N LYS A 67 37.71 -6.17 22.46
CA LYS A 67 38.02 -5.75 23.84
C LYS A 67 38.48 -6.92 24.70
N SER A 68 37.80 -8.06 24.64
CA SER A 68 38.16 -9.27 25.40
C SER A 68 39.55 -9.81 25.02
N ARG A 69 39.92 -9.72 23.73
CA ARG A 69 41.26 -10.04 23.23
C ARG A 69 42.31 -9.07 23.77
N GLU A 70 42.06 -7.77 23.72
CA GLU A 70 42.98 -6.75 24.26
C GLU A 70 43.24 -6.96 25.76
N GLU A 71 42.19 -7.30 26.51
CA GLU A 71 42.30 -7.67 27.93
C GLU A 71 43.21 -8.89 28.13
N ALA A 72 43.05 -9.95 27.31
CA ALA A 72 43.93 -11.13 27.36
C ALA A 72 45.40 -10.79 27.08
N ILE A 73 45.67 -9.95 26.08
CA ILE A 73 47.03 -9.48 25.75
C ILE A 73 47.63 -8.67 26.91
N SER A 74 46.82 -7.85 27.59
CA SER A 74 47.28 -7.06 28.73
C SER A 74 47.70 -7.95 29.91
N LEU A 75 46.97 -9.05 30.15
CA LEU A 75 47.21 -10.00 31.24
C LEU A 75 48.48 -10.84 31.05
N LEU A 76 48.98 -11.00 29.82
CA LEU A 76 50.23 -11.74 29.53
C LEU A 76 51.47 -11.21 30.28
N LYS A 77 51.41 -9.98 30.81
CA LYS A 77 52.48 -9.36 31.59
C LYS A 77 52.34 -9.57 33.11
N SER A 78 51.13 -9.87 33.59
CA SER A 78 50.80 -9.94 35.02
C SER A 78 50.35 -11.32 35.48
N ASP A 79 49.48 -11.99 34.73
CA ASP A 79 48.88 -13.28 35.06
C ASP A 79 48.63 -14.10 33.78
N VAL A 80 49.49 -15.10 33.58
CA VAL A 80 49.52 -15.91 32.35
C VAL A 80 48.36 -16.91 32.31
N ASP A 81 47.97 -17.48 33.44
CA ASP A 81 46.87 -18.45 33.52
C ASP A 81 45.52 -17.72 33.30
N ALA A 82 45.36 -16.50 33.82
CA ALA A 82 44.20 -15.64 33.55
C ALA A 82 44.14 -15.19 32.07
N ALA A 83 45.29 -14.90 31.46
CA ALA A 83 45.39 -14.55 30.04
C ALA A 83 44.94 -15.72 29.14
N GLU A 84 45.37 -16.94 29.43
CA GLU A 84 44.97 -18.15 28.71
C GLU A 84 43.46 -18.39 28.82
N GLN A 85 42.91 -18.29 30.03
CA GLN A 85 41.47 -18.46 30.24
C GLN A 85 40.67 -17.42 29.43
N LYS A 86 41.07 -16.15 29.47
CA LYS A 86 40.40 -15.07 28.73
C LYS A 86 40.53 -15.24 27.21
N ALA A 87 41.68 -15.67 26.71
CA ALA A 87 41.89 -15.97 25.30
C ALA A 87 41.04 -17.16 24.84
N SER A 88 40.90 -18.20 25.66
CA SER A 88 40.04 -19.36 25.36
C SER A 88 38.56 -18.98 25.27
N GLN A 89 38.09 -18.12 26.18
CA GLN A 89 36.74 -17.58 26.14
C GLN A 89 36.54 -16.74 24.87
N SER A 90 37.47 -15.84 24.58
CA SER A 90 37.42 -14.98 23.38
C SER A 90 37.39 -15.82 22.09
N LYS A 91 38.19 -16.89 22.01
CA LYS A 91 38.20 -17.81 20.86
C LYS A 91 36.85 -18.51 20.68
N SER A 92 36.21 -18.95 21.76
CA SER A 92 34.87 -19.55 21.68
C SER A 92 33.81 -18.57 21.19
N LEU A 93 33.88 -17.31 21.65
CA LEU A 93 32.97 -16.24 21.24
C LEU A 93 33.13 -15.93 19.74
N VAL A 94 34.36 -15.79 19.26
CA VAL A 94 34.66 -15.54 17.83
C VAL A 94 34.06 -16.61 16.92
N ASN A 95 34.20 -17.88 17.29
CA ASN A 95 33.67 -18.97 16.47
C ASN A 95 32.13 -18.87 16.37
N ALA A 96 31.47 -18.52 17.48
CA ALA A 96 30.03 -18.27 17.49
C ALA A 96 29.64 -17.00 16.70
N LEU A 97 30.52 -15.98 16.62
CA LEU A 97 30.26 -14.77 15.82
C LEU A 97 30.11 -15.07 14.33
N ASN A 98 30.89 -16.00 13.79
CA ASN A 98 30.81 -16.32 12.37
C ASN A 98 29.44 -16.95 12.03
N GLU A 99 29.00 -17.93 12.83
CA GLU A 99 27.68 -18.53 12.70
C GLU A 99 26.56 -17.49 12.87
N LEU A 100 26.69 -16.59 13.84
CA LEU A 100 25.74 -15.51 14.07
C LEU A 100 25.68 -14.52 12.90
N ALA A 101 26.83 -14.17 12.32
CA ALA A 101 26.92 -13.27 11.18
C ALA A 101 26.26 -13.86 9.94
N GLU A 102 26.51 -15.15 9.66
CA GLU A 102 25.87 -15.88 8.57
C GLU A 102 24.36 -15.99 8.80
N SER A 103 23.93 -16.35 10.01
CA SER A 103 22.52 -16.46 10.37
C SER A 103 21.77 -15.13 10.19
N ARG A 104 22.30 -14.02 10.73
CA ARG A 104 21.67 -12.69 10.57
C ARG A 104 21.65 -12.20 9.13
N LYS A 105 22.71 -12.52 8.36
CA LYS A 105 22.75 -12.20 6.93
C LYS A 105 21.66 -12.97 6.18
N GLN A 106 21.52 -14.26 6.43
CA GLN A 106 20.48 -15.09 5.84
C GLN A 106 19.08 -14.59 6.23
N GLU A 107 18.86 -14.26 7.50
CA GLU A 107 17.58 -13.72 7.98
C GLU A 107 17.21 -12.42 7.25
N LYS A 108 18.13 -11.45 7.16
CA LYS A 108 17.90 -10.20 6.42
C LYS A 108 17.71 -10.40 4.92
N GLN A 109 18.32 -11.44 4.36
CA GLN A 109 18.15 -11.80 2.95
C GLN A 109 16.77 -12.41 2.73
N MET A 110 16.36 -13.36 3.56
CA MET A 110 15.03 -13.96 3.52
C MET A 110 13.94 -12.91 3.70
N GLU A 111 14.14 -11.94 4.59
CA GLU A 111 13.17 -10.86 4.79
C GLU A 111 13.05 -9.97 3.55
N LEU A 112 14.18 -9.64 2.91
CA LEU A 112 14.17 -8.89 1.66
C LEU A 112 13.47 -9.68 0.54
N ASP A 113 13.73 -10.98 0.44
CA ASP A 113 13.11 -11.84 -0.57
C ASP A 113 11.60 -11.98 -0.32
N ARG A 114 11.17 -12.05 0.94
CA ARG A 114 9.75 -12.02 1.35
C ARG A 114 9.07 -10.73 0.88
N VAL A 115 9.65 -9.57 1.20
CA VAL A 115 9.10 -8.27 0.83
C VAL A 115 9.02 -8.09 -0.69
N LYS A 116 10.06 -8.51 -1.42
CA LYS A 116 10.04 -8.48 -2.90
C LYS A 116 8.95 -9.36 -3.48
N LEU A 117 8.81 -10.59 -2.98
CA LEU A 117 7.78 -11.51 -3.45
C LEU A 117 6.38 -10.97 -3.18
N GLU A 118 6.18 -10.32 -2.04
CA GLU A 118 4.91 -9.67 -1.70
C GLU A 118 4.61 -8.47 -2.62
N LEU A 119 5.62 -7.67 -2.95
CA LEU A 119 5.53 -6.56 -3.89
C LEU A 119 5.16 -7.06 -5.29
N GLU A 120 5.87 -8.07 -5.81
CA GLU A 120 5.62 -8.67 -7.12
C GLU A 120 4.21 -9.29 -7.19
N ALA A 121 3.78 -10.00 -6.15
CA ALA A 121 2.43 -10.55 -6.07
C ALA A 121 1.37 -9.45 -6.11
N THR A 122 1.59 -8.33 -5.44
CA THR A 122 0.65 -7.20 -5.43
C THR A 122 0.59 -6.52 -6.79
N LEU A 123 1.73 -6.30 -7.45
CA LEU A 123 1.77 -5.81 -8.83
C LEU A 123 1.02 -6.73 -9.80
N MET A 124 1.18 -8.06 -9.65
CA MET A 124 0.47 -9.03 -10.48
C MET A 124 -1.05 -8.96 -10.29
N GLN A 125 -1.51 -8.77 -9.05
CA GLN A 125 -2.94 -8.59 -8.76
C GLN A 125 -3.51 -7.32 -9.37
N ILE A 126 -2.77 -6.21 -9.30
CA ILE A 126 -3.14 -4.93 -9.92
C ILE A 126 -3.26 -5.11 -11.43
N ARG A 127 -2.25 -5.70 -12.07
CA ARG A 127 -2.24 -5.94 -13.52
C ARG A 127 -3.40 -6.83 -13.97
N LYS A 128 -3.66 -7.92 -13.24
CA LYS A 128 -4.79 -8.80 -13.52
C LYS A 128 -6.13 -8.06 -13.43
N PHE A 129 -6.29 -7.17 -12.46
CA PHE A 129 -7.49 -6.34 -12.37
C PHE A 129 -7.62 -5.42 -13.58
N GLN A 130 -6.53 -4.75 -13.99
CA GLN A 130 -6.52 -3.89 -15.18
C GLN A 130 -6.87 -4.64 -16.47
N ASP A 131 -6.40 -5.89 -16.63
CA ASP A 131 -6.69 -6.71 -17.80
C ASP A 131 -8.15 -7.19 -17.87
N THR A 132 -8.84 -7.26 -16.71
CA THR A 132 -10.21 -7.81 -16.60
C THR A 132 -11.29 -6.75 -16.43
N SER A 133 -10.94 -5.58 -15.89
CA SER A 133 -11.88 -4.51 -15.64
C SER A 133 -12.11 -3.67 -16.90
N SER A 134 -13.38 -3.44 -17.23
CA SER A 134 -13.79 -2.49 -18.26
C SER A 134 -13.87 -1.04 -17.77
N ASP A 135 -13.63 -0.82 -16.48
CA ASP A 135 -13.77 0.47 -15.83
C ASP A 135 -12.49 1.31 -15.95
N SER A 136 -12.49 2.24 -16.90
CA SER A 136 -11.31 3.08 -17.22
C SER A 136 -10.81 3.92 -16.03
N LEU A 137 -11.70 4.38 -15.15
CA LEU A 137 -11.30 5.17 -13.99
C LEU A 137 -10.62 4.27 -12.96
N ALA A 138 -11.20 3.10 -12.66
CA ALA A 138 -10.58 2.13 -11.76
C ALA A 138 -9.22 1.65 -12.29
N CYS A 139 -9.08 1.46 -13.60
CA CYS A 139 -7.81 1.08 -14.21
C CYS A 139 -6.74 2.17 -14.07
N SER A 140 -7.11 3.45 -14.18
CA SER A 140 -6.19 4.59 -14.01
C SER A 140 -5.76 4.75 -12.54
N GLU A 141 -6.69 4.60 -11.59
CA GLU A 141 -6.35 4.60 -10.16
C GLU A 141 -5.42 3.43 -9.80
N ALA A 142 -5.71 2.24 -10.33
CA ALA A 142 -4.87 1.06 -10.16
C ALA A 142 -3.46 1.24 -10.77
N GLU A 143 -3.33 2.00 -11.86
CA GLU A 143 -2.03 2.31 -12.47
C GLU A 143 -1.17 3.21 -11.58
N LEU A 144 -1.79 4.19 -10.89
CA LEU A 144 -1.09 5.00 -9.89
C LEU A 144 -0.61 4.17 -8.70
N LEU A 145 -1.34 3.11 -8.33
CA LEU A 145 -0.88 2.18 -7.29
C LEU A 145 0.31 1.33 -7.78
N ALA A 146 0.26 0.89 -9.04
CA ALA A 146 1.37 0.15 -9.64
C ALA A 146 2.65 0.99 -9.69
N SER A 147 2.56 2.27 -10.06
CA SER A 147 3.73 3.17 -10.11
C SER A 147 4.36 3.36 -8.73
N LYS A 148 3.55 3.55 -7.67
CA LYS A 148 4.05 3.59 -6.27
C LYS A 148 4.86 2.33 -5.91
N LEU A 149 4.38 1.15 -6.31
CA LEU A 149 5.08 -0.11 -6.05
C LEU A 149 6.35 -0.27 -6.88
N LEU A 150 6.38 0.21 -8.12
CA LEU A 150 7.61 0.25 -8.93
C LEU A 150 8.66 1.15 -8.29
N ASP A 151 8.27 2.33 -7.80
CA ASP A 151 9.16 3.24 -7.06
C ASP A 151 9.67 2.61 -5.75
N ALA A 152 8.84 1.82 -5.08
CA ALA A 152 9.25 1.03 -3.92
C ALA A 152 10.29 -0.03 -4.32
N ASN A 153 10.09 -0.75 -5.43
CA ASN A 153 11.05 -1.73 -5.94
C ASN A 153 12.42 -1.09 -6.28
N ASP A 154 12.41 0.09 -6.90
CA ASP A 154 13.63 0.85 -7.20
C ASP A 154 14.34 1.34 -5.93
N ARG A 155 13.60 1.62 -4.85
CA ARG A 155 14.18 1.91 -3.54
C ARG A 155 14.83 0.67 -2.93
N ILE A 156 14.21 -0.51 -3.04
CA ILE A 156 14.83 -1.78 -2.61
C ILE A 156 16.13 -2.02 -3.37
N ALA A 157 16.14 -1.81 -4.70
CA ALA A 157 17.33 -1.97 -5.54
C ALA A 157 18.47 -1.03 -5.12
N ARG A 158 18.14 0.18 -4.64
CA ARG A 158 19.10 1.15 -4.07
C ARG A 158 19.47 0.89 -2.60
N GLY A 159 18.93 -0.16 -1.98
CA GLY A 159 19.22 -0.52 -0.59
C GLY A 159 18.40 0.23 0.47
N ILE A 160 17.40 1.01 0.07
CA ILE A 160 16.47 1.69 0.98
C ILE A 160 15.30 0.75 1.25
N ARG A 161 15.14 0.31 2.51
CA ARG A 161 14.16 -0.74 2.90
C ARG A 161 13.10 -0.27 3.89
N THR A 162 13.30 0.90 4.49
CA THR A 162 12.43 1.41 5.56
C THR A 162 11.05 1.77 5.03
N GLY A 163 9.99 1.25 5.65
CA GLY A 163 8.60 1.60 5.35
C GLY A 163 7.98 0.90 4.15
N ILE A 164 8.71 0.05 3.43
CA ILE A 164 8.21 -0.59 2.21
C ILE A 164 7.08 -1.58 2.50
N GLU A 165 7.19 -2.35 3.58
CA GLU A 165 6.11 -3.26 4.01
C GLU A 165 4.81 -2.49 4.29
N SER A 166 4.89 -1.37 5.01
CA SER A 166 3.71 -0.54 5.26
C SER A 166 3.12 0.02 3.97
N GLU A 167 3.96 0.46 3.03
CA GLU A 167 3.47 0.94 1.74
C GLU A 167 2.76 -0.17 0.93
N ILE A 168 3.30 -1.39 0.91
CA ILE A 168 2.65 -2.54 0.29
C ILE A 168 1.28 -2.80 0.92
N THR A 169 1.18 -2.75 2.25
CA THR A 169 -0.11 -2.94 2.95
C THR A 169 -1.13 -1.85 2.59
N VAL A 170 -0.71 -0.59 2.50
CA VAL A 170 -1.57 0.53 2.09
C VAL A 170 -2.03 0.36 0.64
N VAL A 171 -1.14 -0.03 -0.27
CA VAL A 171 -1.51 -0.28 -1.66
C VAL A 171 -2.53 -1.41 -1.77
N LYS A 172 -2.38 -2.49 -0.99
CA LYS A 172 -3.36 -3.58 -0.97
C LYS A 172 -4.74 -3.12 -0.51
N THR A 173 -4.82 -2.26 0.51
CA THR A 173 -6.10 -1.75 1.00
C THR A 173 -6.74 -0.78 0.02
N GLU A 174 -5.96 0.15 -0.55
CA GLU A 174 -6.42 1.05 -1.63
C GLU A 174 -6.92 0.26 -2.84
N MET A 175 -6.21 -0.80 -3.23
CA MET A 175 -6.60 -1.67 -4.33
C MET A 175 -7.94 -2.37 -4.09
N GLU A 176 -8.20 -2.83 -2.86
CA GLU A 176 -9.47 -3.46 -2.54
C GLU A 176 -10.64 -2.46 -2.57
N GLN A 177 -10.41 -1.22 -2.13
CA GLN A 177 -11.40 -0.14 -2.25
C GLN A 177 -11.74 0.17 -3.71
N ILE A 178 -10.73 0.22 -4.59
CA ILE A 178 -10.93 0.42 -6.03
C ILE A 178 -11.79 -0.69 -6.63
N LYS A 179 -11.52 -1.96 -6.28
CA LYS A 179 -12.34 -3.10 -6.76
C LYS A 179 -13.79 -2.98 -6.32
N VAL A 180 -14.04 -2.65 -5.06
CA VAL A 180 -15.40 -2.48 -4.53
C VAL A 180 -16.11 -1.36 -5.28
N ALA A 181 -15.49 -0.17 -5.39
CA ALA A 181 -16.06 0.96 -6.09
C ALA A 181 -16.29 0.69 -7.59
N SER A 182 -15.43 -0.10 -8.24
CA SER A 182 -15.60 -0.51 -9.63
C SER A 182 -16.75 -1.51 -9.81
N SER A 183 -16.90 -2.44 -8.87
CA SER A 183 -18.03 -3.38 -8.85
C SER A 183 -19.35 -2.64 -8.65
N GLU A 184 -19.41 -1.68 -7.73
CA GLU A 184 -20.61 -0.87 -7.49
C GLU A 184 -21.00 -0.06 -8.74
N ARG A 185 -20.03 0.57 -9.40
CA ARG A 185 -20.27 1.30 -10.65
C ARG A 185 -20.74 0.39 -11.78
N SER A 186 -20.19 -0.82 -11.88
CA SER A 186 -20.61 -1.81 -12.87
C SER A 186 -22.05 -2.26 -12.64
N VAL A 187 -22.43 -2.54 -11.38
CA VAL A 187 -23.80 -2.90 -11.00
C VAL A 187 -24.77 -1.76 -11.27
N ALA A 188 -24.42 -0.51 -10.91
CA ALA A 188 -25.25 0.66 -11.19
C ALA A 188 -25.51 0.82 -12.70
N GLU A 189 -24.48 0.62 -13.53
CA GLU A 189 -24.61 0.69 -14.98
C GLU A 189 -25.48 -0.43 -15.56
N GLU A 190 -25.39 -1.65 -15.04
CA GLU A 190 -26.28 -2.76 -15.42
C GLU A 190 -27.73 -2.49 -15.04
N CYS A 191 -27.97 -1.97 -13.83
CA CYS A 191 -29.29 -1.52 -13.39
C CYS A 191 -29.85 -0.44 -14.34
N ARG A 192 -29.05 0.56 -14.69
CA ARG A 192 -29.45 1.62 -15.65
C ARG A 192 -29.81 1.04 -17.02
N LYS A 193 -29.00 0.12 -17.55
CA LYS A 193 -29.30 -0.58 -18.81
C LYS A 193 -30.61 -1.37 -18.74
N HIS A 194 -30.86 -2.03 -17.61
CA HIS A 194 -32.10 -2.76 -17.37
C HIS A 194 -33.32 -1.82 -17.34
N ILE A 195 -33.23 -0.68 -16.63
CA ILE A 195 -34.28 0.34 -16.57
C ILE A 195 -34.58 0.90 -17.97
N VAL A 196 -33.55 1.32 -18.71
CA VAL A 196 -33.72 1.88 -20.06
C VAL A 196 -34.33 0.87 -21.03
N LYS A 197 -33.93 -0.41 -20.94
CA LYS A 197 -34.50 -1.49 -21.76
C LYS A 197 -35.98 -1.71 -21.44
N SER A 198 -36.33 -1.73 -20.16
CA SER A 198 -37.69 -1.93 -19.66
C SER A 198 -38.60 -0.76 -20.05
N LEU A 199 -38.10 0.47 -19.91
CA LEU A 199 -38.80 1.69 -20.30
C LEU A 199 -39.08 1.71 -21.81
N ARG A 200 -38.08 1.39 -22.64
CA ARG A 200 -38.27 1.31 -24.10
C ARG A 200 -39.34 0.29 -24.48
N GLY A 201 -39.34 -0.89 -23.83
CA GLY A 201 -40.36 -1.91 -24.07
C GLY A 201 -41.75 -1.42 -23.69
N SER A 202 -41.90 -0.85 -22.50
CA SER A 202 -43.17 -0.34 -21.98
C SER A 202 -43.74 0.79 -22.85
N MET A 203 -42.89 1.72 -23.31
CA MET A 203 -43.30 2.78 -24.23
C MET A 203 -43.76 2.23 -25.58
N GLN A 204 -43.08 1.23 -26.15
CA GLN A 204 -43.48 0.61 -27.41
C GLN A 204 -44.82 -0.11 -27.30
N GLU A 205 -45.09 -0.78 -26.18
CA GLU A 205 -46.34 -1.49 -25.90
C GLU A 205 -47.53 -0.54 -25.78
N LEU A 206 -47.29 0.65 -25.20
CA LEU A 206 -48.28 1.73 -25.12
C LEU A 206 -48.43 2.53 -26.43
N GLY A 207 -47.75 2.12 -27.50
CA GLY A 207 -47.90 2.67 -28.85
C GLY A 207 -47.04 3.91 -29.14
N PHE A 208 -45.99 4.17 -28.35
CA PHE A 208 -45.00 5.18 -28.71
C PHE A 208 -44.03 4.65 -29.77
N ILE A 209 -43.69 5.52 -30.72
CA ILE A 209 -42.54 5.33 -31.61
C ILE A 209 -41.31 5.85 -30.86
N VAL A 210 -40.52 4.93 -30.32
CA VAL A 210 -39.36 5.25 -29.47
C VAL A 210 -38.07 5.30 -30.28
N GLY A 211 -37.30 6.38 -30.12
CA GLY A 211 -35.98 6.55 -30.73
C GLY A 211 -34.89 5.72 -30.05
N ASN A 212 -33.68 5.75 -30.61
CA ASN A 212 -32.52 5.13 -29.96
C ASN A 212 -32.12 5.93 -28.70
N PRO A 213 -31.74 5.26 -27.59
CA PRO A 213 -31.26 5.94 -26.40
C PRO A 213 -30.03 6.80 -26.71
N LYS A 214 -30.01 8.05 -26.22
CA LYS A 214 -28.88 8.98 -26.38
C LYS A 214 -28.21 9.19 -25.02
N ILE A 215 -26.89 9.09 -24.97
CA ILE A 215 -26.12 9.36 -23.74
C ILE A 215 -25.72 10.83 -23.75
N ILE A 216 -26.13 11.58 -22.73
CA ILE A 216 -25.67 12.95 -22.50
C ILE A 216 -24.47 12.87 -21.55
N HIS A 217 -23.27 12.90 -22.12
CA HIS A 217 -22.01 12.77 -21.38
C HIS A 217 -21.81 13.88 -20.33
N GLU A 218 -22.33 15.08 -20.56
CA GLU A 218 -22.20 16.22 -19.62
C GLU A 218 -22.98 16.02 -18.32
N ALA A 219 -24.12 15.31 -18.37
CA ALA A 219 -24.98 15.06 -17.22
C ALA A 219 -24.90 13.61 -16.71
N GLY A 220 -24.21 12.71 -17.43
CA GLY A 220 -24.18 11.28 -17.11
C GLY A 220 -25.53 10.57 -17.31
N GLN A 221 -26.47 11.20 -18.01
CA GLN A 221 -27.85 10.70 -18.16
C GLN A 221 -28.07 10.01 -19.50
N VAL A 222 -28.92 8.99 -19.51
CA VAL A 222 -29.46 8.38 -20.75
C VAL A 222 -30.82 8.97 -21.01
N VAL A 223 -30.99 9.57 -22.18
CA VAL A 223 -32.25 10.14 -22.63
C VAL A 223 -32.93 9.19 -23.61
N LEU A 224 -34.20 8.91 -23.35
CA LEU A 224 -35.09 8.15 -24.21
C LEU A 224 -36.27 9.04 -24.61
N GLU A 225 -36.46 9.21 -25.91
CA GLU A 225 -37.53 10.03 -26.49
C GLU A 225 -38.50 9.13 -27.26
N GLY A 226 -39.80 9.29 -26.99
CA GLY A 226 -40.86 8.61 -27.73
C GLY A 226 -41.97 9.56 -28.14
N GLN A 227 -42.53 9.33 -29.33
CA GLN A 227 -43.62 10.13 -29.89
C GLN A 227 -44.80 9.24 -30.28
N MET A 228 -46.01 9.67 -29.95
CA MET A 228 -47.24 9.02 -30.41
C MET A 228 -47.74 9.63 -31.72
N ALA A 229 -48.56 8.89 -32.47
CA ALA A 229 -49.16 9.34 -33.74
C ALA A 229 -50.02 10.61 -33.61
N ASN A 230 -50.53 10.92 -32.42
CA ASN A 230 -51.30 12.14 -32.13
C ASN A 230 -50.43 13.36 -31.79
N GLY A 231 -49.10 13.26 -31.92
CA GLY A 231 -48.15 14.35 -31.65
C GLY A 231 -47.71 14.50 -30.20
N ARG A 232 -48.18 13.64 -29.27
CA ARG A 232 -47.70 13.63 -27.88
C ARG A 232 -46.25 13.15 -27.80
N LEU A 233 -45.46 13.83 -26.98
CA LEU A 233 -44.04 13.55 -26.78
C LEU A 233 -43.80 13.15 -25.32
N ALA A 234 -42.97 12.13 -25.13
CA ALA A 234 -42.48 11.69 -23.84
C ALA A 234 -40.96 11.58 -23.87
N GLN A 235 -40.29 12.34 -23.02
CA GLN A 235 -38.86 12.27 -22.80
C GLN A 235 -38.61 11.74 -21.40
N PHE A 236 -37.77 10.72 -21.28
CA PHE A 236 -37.30 10.19 -20.01
C PHE A 236 -35.78 10.33 -19.94
N ARG A 237 -35.27 10.76 -18.78
CA ARG A 237 -33.83 10.84 -18.49
C ARG A 237 -33.52 9.94 -17.32
N VAL A 238 -32.61 9.01 -17.50
CA VAL A 238 -32.21 8.04 -16.47
C VAL A 238 -30.77 8.33 -16.07
N SER A 239 -30.57 8.66 -14.79
CA SER A 239 -29.27 8.88 -14.17
C SER A 239 -28.54 7.56 -13.88
N VAL A 240 -27.24 7.65 -13.59
CA VAL A 240 -26.41 6.48 -13.21
C VAL A 240 -26.93 5.80 -11.95
N ASP A 241 -27.45 6.57 -11.00
CA ASP A 241 -28.00 6.07 -9.73
C ASP A 241 -29.40 5.43 -9.87
N GLY A 242 -29.95 5.39 -11.09
CA GLY A 242 -31.28 4.84 -11.36
C GLY A 242 -32.44 5.82 -11.12
N GLU A 243 -32.15 7.08 -10.77
CA GLU A 243 -33.15 8.14 -10.76
C GLU A 243 -33.65 8.43 -12.18
N MET A 244 -34.96 8.64 -12.31
CA MET A 244 -35.61 8.89 -13.58
C MET A 244 -36.39 10.21 -13.55
N GLU A 245 -36.02 11.12 -14.44
CA GLU A 245 -36.77 12.34 -14.73
C GLU A 245 -37.62 12.14 -15.99
N PHE A 246 -38.79 12.77 -16.05
CA PHE A 246 -39.67 12.68 -17.20
C PHE A 246 -40.21 14.05 -17.60
N ASP A 247 -40.40 14.24 -18.89
CA ASP A 247 -41.04 15.40 -19.50
C ASP A 247 -42.08 14.93 -20.53
N LEU A 248 -43.32 15.38 -20.35
CA LEU A 248 -44.48 14.95 -21.13
C LEU A 248 -45.10 16.18 -21.79
N GLU A 249 -44.95 16.30 -23.11
CA GLU A 249 -45.47 17.44 -23.88
C GLU A 249 -46.68 17.02 -24.76
N GLY A 250 -47.62 17.95 -24.96
CA GLY A 250 -48.82 17.73 -25.79
C GLY A 250 -49.99 17.03 -25.09
N TYR A 251 -49.94 16.90 -23.77
CA TYR A 251 -51.04 16.36 -22.95
C TYR A 251 -51.97 17.46 -22.44
N VAL A 252 -53.27 17.18 -22.41
CA VAL A 252 -54.30 18.11 -21.91
C VAL A 252 -54.85 17.59 -20.58
N GLY A 253 -54.92 18.46 -19.56
CA GLY A 253 -55.49 18.12 -18.25
C GLY A 253 -54.67 17.08 -17.48
N ARG A 254 -55.33 16.07 -16.90
CA ARG A 254 -54.70 15.01 -16.09
C ARG A 254 -54.28 13.77 -16.89
N GLU A 255 -54.47 13.76 -18.20
CA GLU A 255 -54.15 12.59 -19.04
C GLU A 255 -52.65 12.22 -19.01
N CYS A 256 -51.77 13.18 -18.76
CA CYS A 256 -50.34 12.92 -18.57
C CYS A 256 -50.05 12.09 -17.31
N SER A 257 -50.77 12.31 -16.21
CA SER A 257 -50.57 11.52 -14.98
C SER A 257 -50.99 10.08 -15.21
N ASN A 258 -52.20 9.86 -15.74
CA ASN A 258 -52.70 8.51 -15.98
C ASN A 258 -51.82 7.72 -16.97
N HIS A 259 -51.28 8.40 -17.98
CA HIS A 259 -50.43 7.75 -18.97
C HIS A 259 -49.02 7.46 -18.40
N LEU A 260 -48.49 8.34 -17.56
CA LEU A 260 -47.26 8.06 -16.81
C LEU A 260 -47.46 6.86 -15.88
N ASP A 261 -48.56 6.83 -15.13
CA ASP A 261 -48.89 5.72 -14.23
C ASP A 261 -48.98 4.40 -15.00
N ALA A 262 -49.59 4.40 -16.19
CA ALA A 262 -49.63 3.21 -17.06
C ALA A 262 -48.24 2.73 -17.50
N VAL A 263 -47.32 3.65 -17.84
CA VAL A 263 -45.92 3.30 -18.17
C VAL A 263 -45.22 2.68 -16.96
N LEU A 264 -45.40 3.27 -15.77
CA LEU A 264 -44.76 2.80 -14.54
C LEU A 264 -45.34 1.46 -14.07
N GLU A 265 -46.65 1.24 -14.20
CA GLU A 265 -47.30 -0.03 -13.93
C GLU A 265 -46.80 -1.13 -14.86
N GLU A 266 -46.65 -0.85 -16.16
CA GLU A 266 -46.11 -1.79 -17.13
C GLU A 266 -44.67 -2.19 -16.80
N MET A 267 -43.83 -1.21 -16.43
CA MET A 267 -42.45 -1.45 -16.00
C MET A 267 -42.37 -2.34 -14.74
N ARG A 268 -43.30 -2.16 -13.80
CA ARG A 268 -43.40 -2.99 -12.60
C ARG A 268 -43.89 -4.40 -12.92
N ASP A 269 -44.98 -4.51 -13.67
CA ASP A 269 -45.72 -5.76 -13.83
C ASP A 269 -45.02 -6.73 -14.80
N ARG A 270 -44.40 -6.22 -15.88
CA ARG A 270 -43.68 -7.06 -16.86
C ARG A 270 -42.19 -7.19 -16.61
N TYR A 271 -41.56 -6.12 -16.15
CA TYR A 271 -40.10 -6.04 -16.03
C TYR A 271 -39.61 -6.06 -14.57
N GLY A 272 -40.52 -6.10 -13.60
CA GLY A 272 -40.17 -6.18 -12.17
C GLY A 272 -39.46 -4.94 -11.63
N VAL A 273 -39.54 -3.80 -12.32
CA VAL A 273 -38.88 -2.56 -11.91
C VAL A 273 -39.78 -1.83 -10.90
N ASN A 274 -39.35 -1.79 -9.64
CA ASN A 274 -40.07 -1.06 -8.59
C ASN A 274 -39.72 0.43 -8.66
N CYS A 275 -40.65 1.24 -9.18
CA CYS A 275 -40.53 2.69 -9.17
C CYS A 275 -41.14 3.26 -7.88
N THR A 276 -40.45 4.21 -7.25
CA THR A 276 -41.03 5.03 -6.18
C THR A 276 -42.11 5.97 -6.74
N PRO A 277 -43.08 6.42 -5.92
CA PRO A 277 -44.13 7.32 -6.38
C PRO A 277 -43.54 8.58 -7.03
N PRO A 278 -44.02 9.01 -8.21
CA PRO A 278 -43.46 10.15 -8.91
C PRO A 278 -43.62 11.44 -8.11
N GLN A 279 -42.54 12.20 -7.94
CA GLN A 279 -42.61 13.56 -7.43
C GLN A 279 -42.93 14.52 -8.57
N HIS A 280 -44.16 15.01 -8.62
CA HIS A 280 -44.59 15.88 -9.71
C HIS A 280 -44.13 17.34 -9.51
N ASN A 281 -43.26 17.83 -10.39
CA ASN A 281 -42.96 19.26 -10.50
C ASN A 281 -43.77 19.87 -11.65
N TRP A 282 -45.04 20.19 -11.39
CA TRP A 282 -45.93 20.76 -12.40
C TRP A 282 -45.53 22.19 -12.77
N LYS A 283 -44.92 22.39 -13.93
CA LYS A 283 -44.84 23.72 -14.56
C LYS A 283 -46.20 24.06 -15.17
N ASN A 284 -46.98 24.87 -14.48
CA ASN A 284 -48.31 25.29 -14.94
C ASN A 284 -48.18 26.21 -16.19
N PRO A 285 -48.66 25.82 -17.39
CA PRO A 285 -48.49 26.61 -18.61
C PRO A 285 -49.33 27.90 -18.66
N ASP A 286 -50.20 28.14 -17.68
CA ASP A 286 -51.10 29.30 -17.62
C ASP A 286 -50.56 30.54 -16.89
N ARG A 287 -49.30 30.55 -16.44
CA ARG A 287 -48.63 31.77 -15.97
C ARG A 287 -47.64 32.32 -17.00
N ILE A 288 -48.12 32.51 -18.23
CA ILE A 288 -47.75 33.73 -18.96
C ILE A 288 -48.33 34.85 -18.11
N SER A 289 -47.49 35.66 -17.48
CA SER A 289 -47.94 36.85 -16.77
C SER A 289 -48.80 37.66 -17.74
N LYS A 290 -50.10 37.76 -17.44
CA LYS A 290 -50.99 38.76 -18.04
C LYS A 290 -50.42 40.13 -17.65
N GLY A 291 -49.49 40.62 -18.48
CA GLY A 291 -48.77 41.87 -18.29
C GLY A 291 -48.22 42.46 -19.58
N SER A 292 -48.53 41.89 -20.75
CA SER A 292 -48.23 42.51 -22.05
C SER A 292 -49.54 42.81 -22.78
N LYS A 293 -50.13 43.95 -22.44
CA LYS A 293 -51.16 44.57 -23.27
C LYS A 293 -50.79 46.03 -23.48
N ASP A 294 -49.74 46.24 -24.26
CA ASP A 294 -49.59 47.51 -24.98
C ASP A 294 -50.57 47.49 -26.16
N PHE A 295 -51.52 48.41 -26.14
CA PHE A 295 -52.04 49.11 -27.31
C PHE A 295 -52.59 50.48 -26.82
N PRO A 296 -52.65 51.51 -27.69
CA PRO A 296 -51.95 52.76 -27.47
C PRO A 296 -52.92 53.94 -27.53
N THR A 297 -52.74 54.96 -26.69
CA THR A 297 -53.31 56.27 -27.02
C THR A 297 -52.52 57.35 -26.31
N GLY A 298 -52.10 58.34 -27.10
CA GLY A 298 -51.09 59.31 -26.73
C GLY A 298 -51.56 60.33 -25.70
N GLY A 299 -50.59 61.13 -25.25
CA GLY A 299 -50.87 62.44 -24.69
C GLY A 299 -50.07 62.79 -23.44
N SER A 300 -48.92 63.45 -23.69
CA SER A 300 -48.32 64.50 -22.85
C SER A 300 -48.06 64.23 -21.37
N SER A 301 -46.78 64.20 -20.98
CA SER A 301 -46.19 65.35 -20.28
C SER A 301 -44.67 65.18 -20.07
N LYS A 302 -43.94 66.26 -20.39
CA LYS A 302 -42.54 66.49 -20.06
C LYS A 302 -42.38 66.73 -18.55
N GLN A 303 -41.24 66.31 -17.98
CA GLN A 303 -40.37 67.13 -17.12
C GLN A 303 -39.08 66.34 -16.84
N MET A 304 -37.97 66.65 -17.51
CA MET A 304 -36.91 67.59 -17.10
C MET A 304 -36.39 67.34 -15.68
N GLY A 305 -35.17 66.80 -15.63
CA GLY A 305 -34.33 66.80 -14.44
C GLY A 305 -33.95 68.21 -14.02
N GLY A 306 -33.71 68.34 -12.73
CA GLY A 306 -33.10 69.50 -12.09
C GLY A 306 -32.50 69.02 -10.79
N GLY A 307 -31.18 69.09 -10.70
CA GLY A 307 -30.47 68.85 -9.46
C GLY A 307 -30.73 69.97 -8.44
N ALA A 308 -30.42 69.64 -7.21
CA ALA A 308 -29.94 70.55 -6.19
C ALA A 308 -28.80 69.83 -5.46
#